data_AF-A0A3R6Y260-F1
#
_entry.id   AF-A0A3R6Y260-F1
#
_cell.length_a   1.000
_cell.length_b   1.000
_cell.length_c   1.000
_cell.angle_alpha   90.00
_cell.angle_beta   90.00
_cell.angle_gamma   90.00
#
_symmetry.space_group_name_H-M   'P 1'
#
loop_
_entity.id
_entity.type
_entity.pdbx_description
1 polymer ?
#
loop_
_entity_poly.entity_id
_entity_poly.type
_entity_poly.pdbx_seq_one_letter_code
_entity_poly.pdbx_strand_id
1 'polypeptide(L)'
;MKTGNSLSPRRQKLLTDTIRELAHEGRFYEEKAAMQHGCMTIYQHSIHVAYVSLFLMEKWHIPLDEISLVKGALLHDYFLYDWHENDASHRLHGFHHPNTALRNALRDYKLNKREENMIARHMFPLTPIPPGCREAWLVCLADKWCAMKETLRPAFHKLLR
;
A
#
# COMPACT_ATOMS: atom_id res chain seq x y z
N MET A 1 15.70 7.03 -26.42
CA MET A 1 14.57 7.38 -25.51
C MET A 1 13.91 6.08 -25.07
N LYS A 2 14.04 5.68 -23.79
CA LYS A 2 13.34 4.49 -23.28
C LYS A 2 11.87 4.83 -23.08
N THR A 3 11.01 4.22 -23.88
CA THR A 3 9.56 4.22 -23.78
C THR A 3 9.14 3.46 -22.52
N GLY A 4 9.13 4.12 -21.37
CA GLY A 4 9.00 3.45 -20.07
C GLY A 4 7.56 3.31 -19.59
N ASN A 5 6.85 2.24 -19.98
CA ASN A 5 5.65 1.78 -19.27
C ASN A 5 5.99 0.94 -18.02
N SER A 6 7.26 0.90 -17.60
CA SER A 6 7.75 0.09 -16.49
C SER A 6 8.79 0.81 -15.64
N LEU A 7 8.95 0.38 -14.38
CA LEU A 7 9.97 0.87 -13.45
C LEU A 7 11.40 0.65 -13.96
N SER A 8 12.33 1.53 -13.62
CA SER A 8 13.76 1.24 -13.84
C SER A 8 14.26 0.02 -13.07
N PRO A 9 15.30 -0.68 -13.57
CA PRO A 9 15.89 -1.84 -12.88
C PRO A 9 16.33 -1.54 -11.43
N ARG A 10 16.85 -0.33 -11.17
CA ARG A 10 17.22 0.13 -9.83
C ARG A 10 16.04 0.10 -8.87
N ARG A 11 14.87 0.57 -9.31
CA ARG A 11 13.67 0.66 -8.49
C ARG A 11 12.92 -0.66 -8.37
N GLN A 12 12.97 -1.50 -9.41
CA GLN A 12 12.53 -2.89 -9.31
C GLN A 12 13.35 -3.65 -8.26
N LYS A 13 14.67 -3.46 -8.25
CA LYS A 13 15.56 -4.04 -7.24
C LYS A 13 15.24 -3.51 -5.83
N LEU A 14 15.08 -2.19 -5.67
CA LEU A 14 14.68 -1.58 -4.40
C LEU A 14 13.40 -2.22 -3.86
N LEU A 15 12.34 -2.27 -4.67
CA LEU A 15 11.07 -2.90 -4.28
C LEU A 15 11.26 -4.35 -3.85
N THR A 16 11.99 -5.14 -4.63
CA THR A 16 12.21 -6.57 -4.35
C THR A 16 13.02 -6.77 -3.07
N ASP A 17 14.05 -5.96 -2.84
CA ASP A 17 14.88 -6.06 -1.66
C ASP A 17 14.12 -5.64 -0.39
N THR A 18 13.31 -4.57 -0.46
CA THR A 18 12.47 -4.16 0.68
C THR A 18 11.41 -5.22 1.00
N ILE A 19 10.81 -5.88 0.01
CA ILE A 19 9.88 -7.00 0.26
C ILE A 19 10.58 -8.14 1.02
N ARG A 20 11.80 -8.49 0.63
CA ARG A 20 12.59 -9.54 1.30
C ARG A 20 12.97 -9.14 2.72
N GLU A 21 13.36 -7.88 2.92
CA GLU A 21 13.66 -7.32 4.24
C GLU A 21 12.44 -7.42 5.16
N LEU A 22 11.28 -6.91 4.74
CA LEU A 22 10.06 -6.94 5.54
C LEU A 22 9.60 -8.37 5.85
N ALA A 23 9.75 -9.29 4.90
CA ALA A 23 9.42 -10.70 5.11
C ALA A 23 10.39 -11.42 6.06
N HIS A 24 11.63 -10.95 6.18
CA HIS A 24 12.63 -11.52 7.08
C HIS A 24 12.54 -10.92 8.48
N GLU A 25 12.31 -9.60 8.60
CA GLU A 25 12.26 -8.88 9.87
C GLU A 25 10.93 -9.07 10.61
N GLY A 26 9.85 -9.28 9.88
CA GLY A 26 8.51 -9.33 10.45
C GLY A 26 7.60 -10.28 9.70
N ARG A 27 6.32 -9.96 9.70
CA ARG A 27 5.24 -10.87 9.27
C ARG A 27 4.65 -10.46 7.93
N PHE A 28 5.44 -9.84 7.06
CA PHE A 28 4.94 -9.28 5.80
C PHE A 28 4.21 -10.30 4.90
N TYR A 29 4.64 -11.57 4.92
CA TYR A 29 3.96 -12.62 4.15
C TYR A 29 2.63 -13.09 4.71
N GLU A 30 2.26 -12.73 5.95
CA GLU A 30 0.93 -13.02 6.49
C GLU A 30 -0.18 -12.25 5.73
N GLU A 31 0.15 -11.11 5.11
CA GLU A 31 -0.78 -10.38 4.23
C GLU A 31 -1.29 -11.20 3.04
N LYS A 32 -0.62 -12.31 2.68
CA LYS A 32 -1.07 -13.21 1.60
C LYS A 32 -2.33 -13.99 1.97
N ALA A 33 -2.62 -14.12 3.26
CA ALA A 33 -3.78 -14.87 3.75
C ALA A 33 -5.04 -14.01 3.88
N ALA A 34 -4.92 -12.68 3.82
CA ALA A 34 -6.04 -11.77 4.00
C ALA A 34 -6.42 -11.09 2.66
N MET A 35 -7.71 -10.94 2.43
CA MET A 35 -8.26 -10.36 1.20
C MET A 35 -8.44 -8.85 1.35
N GLN A 36 -8.13 -8.09 0.28
CA GLN A 36 -8.27 -6.62 0.25
C GLN A 36 -9.43 -6.17 -0.63
N HIS A 37 -9.45 -6.53 -1.92
CA HIS A 37 -10.52 -6.18 -2.85
C HIS A 37 -10.85 -7.32 -3.82
N GLY A 38 -12.10 -7.79 -3.81
CA GLY A 38 -12.55 -8.84 -4.72
C GLY A 38 -11.78 -10.15 -4.54
N CYS A 39 -10.88 -10.47 -5.48
CA CYS A 39 -10.02 -11.66 -5.44
C CYS A 39 -8.53 -11.35 -5.16
N MET A 40 -8.21 -10.12 -4.74
CA MET A 40 -6.85 -9.68 -4.45
C MET A 40 -6.53 -9.76 -2.96
N THR A 41 -5.37 -10.32 -2.63
CA THR A 41 -4.83 -10.31 -1.26
C THR A 41 -4.28 -8.93 -0.89
N ILE A 42 -4.21 -8.61 0.40
CA ILE A 42 -3.55 -7.39 0.91
C ILE A 42 -2.11 -7.32 0.39
N TYR A 43 -1.39 -8.44 0.41
CA TYR A 43 -0.01 -8.51 -0.08
C TYR A 43 0.12 -8.04 -1.53
N GLN A 44 -0.78 -8.48 -2.42
CA GLN A 44 -0.76 -8.06 -3.82
C GLN A 44 -1.10 -6.58 -3.98
N HIS A 45 -2.08 -6.10 -3.23
CA HIS A 45 -2.46 -4.69 -3.21
C HIS A 45 -1.29 -3.80 -2.77
N SER A 46 -0.69 -4.09 -1.61
CA SER A 46 0.49 -3.38 -1.08
C SER A 46 1.64 -3.31 -2.09
N ILE A 47 1.93 -4.41 -2.79
CA ILE A 47 2.96 -4.42 -3.86
C ILE A 47 2.57 -3.53 -5.04
N HIS A 48 1.31 -3.55 -5.48
CA HIS A 48 0.85 -2.67 -6.55
C HIS A 48 0.95 -1.20 -6.17
N VAL A 49 0.54 -0.83 -4.95
CA VAL A 49 0.64 0.55 -4.44
C VAL A 49 2.09 1.00 -4.38
N ALA A 50 3.00 0.17 -3.87
CA ALA A 50 4.44 0.47 -3.85
C ALA A 50 5.02 0.62 -5.26
N TYR A 51 4.66 -0.27 -6.19
CA TYR A 51 5.08 -0.20 -7.58
C TYR A 51 4.60 1.08 -8.27
N VAL A 52 3.30 1.38 -8.16
CA VAL A 52 2.68 2.57 -8.77
C VAL A 52 3.28 3.83 -8.19
N SER A 53 3.51 3.89 -6.86
CA SER A 53 4.14 5.03 -6.21
C SER A 53 5.55 5.29 -6.76
N LEU A 54 6.40 4.27 -6.84
CA LEU A 54 7.74 4.38 -7.45
C LEU A 54 7.66 4.81 -8.93
N PHE A 55 6.67 4.31 -9.66
CA PHE A 55 6.51 4.59 -11.09
C PHE A 55 6.10 6.04 -11.32
N LEU A 56 5.15 6.55 -10.54
CA LEU A 56 4.72 7.94 -10.60
C LEU A 56 5.85 8.88 -10.17
N MET A 57 6.58 8.54 -9.11
CA MET A 57 7.79 9.26 -8.69
C MET A 57 8.83 9.32 -9.83
N GLU A 58 9.02 8.23 -10.59
CA GLU A 58 9.92 8.19 -11.77
C GLU A 58 9.44 9.07 -12.88
N LYS A 59 8.22 8.80 -13.33
CA LYS A 59 7.63 9.38 -14.52
C LYS A 59 7.51 10.89 -14.39
N TRP A 60 7.18 11.37 -13.20
CA TRP A 60 7.01 12.78 -12.91
C TRP A 60 8.22 13.43 -12.24
N HIS A 61 9.34 12.70 -12.08
CA HIS A 61 10.57 13.21 -11.50
C HIS A 61 10.36 13.91 -10.16
N ILE A 62 9.49 13.35 -9.32
CA ILE A 62 9.16 13.92 -8.00
C ILE A 62 10.32 13.60 -7.06
N PRO A 63 10.99 14.61 -6.45
CA PRO A 63 12.06 14.35 -5.50
C PRO A 63 11.45 13.90 -4.17
N LEU A 64 11.54 12.61 -3.90
CA LEU A 64 11.06 11.92 -2.71
C LEU A 64 12.16 11.01 -2.13
N ASP A 65 12.00 10.64 -0.87
CA ASP A 65 12.76 9.54 -0.27
C ASP A 65 12.18 8.20 -0.73
N GLU A 66 12.83 7.58 -1.72
CA GLU A 66 12.35 6.33 -2.33
C GLU A 66 12.37 5.13 -1.38
N ILE A 67 13.26 5.12 -0.37
CA ILE A 67 13.33 4.03 0.60
C ILE A 67 12.12 4.12 1.51
N SER A 68 11.89 5.30 2.09
CA SER A 68 10.71 5.56 2.90
C SER A 68 9.43 5.30 2.11
N LEU A 69 9.36 5.75 0.85
CA LEU A 69 8.18 5.59 -0.01
C LEU A 69 7.81 4.11 -0.18
N VAL A 70 8.78 3.26 -0.49
CA VAL A 70 8.53 1.82 -0.69
C VAL A 70 8.12 1.16 0.62
N LYS A 71 8.85 1.38 1.70
CA LYS A 71 8.56 0.75 3.00
C LYS A 71 7.18 1.18 3.53
N GLY A 72 6.87 2.48 3.49
CA GLY A 72 5.58 3.01 3.89
C GLY A 72 4.42 2.54 3.01
N ALA A 73 4.61 2.43 1.69
CA ALA A 73 3.61 1.90 0.78
C ALA A 73 3.35 0.41 0.98
N LEU A 74 4.38 -0.40 1.22
CA LEU A 74 4.20 -1.83 1.48
C LEU A 74 3.47 -2.09 2.81
N LEU A 75 3.59 -1.19 3.79
CA LEU A 75 3.01 -1.37 5.12
C LEU A 75 1.71 -0.59 5.37
N HIS A 76 1.17 0.13 4.37
CA HIS A 76 0.02 1.01 4.59
C HIS A 76 -1.22 0.26 5.09
N ASP A 77 -1.42 -0.98 4.61
CA ASP A 77 -2.50 -1.89 4.97
C ASP A 77 -2.05 -3.05 5.88
N TYR A 78 -0.99 -2.86 6.67
CA TYR A 78 -0.40 -3.91 7.52
C TYR A 78 -1.24 -4.29 8.76
N PHE A 79 -2.55 -4.50 8.61
CA PHE A 79 -3.49 -4.77 9.70
C PHE A 79 -3.58 -6.26 10.09
N LEU A 80 -3.17 -7.18 9.22
CA LEU A 80 -2.95 -8.62 9.51
C LEU A 80 -4.19 -9.40 9.98
N TYR A 81 -5.38 -9.02 9.55
CA TYR A 81 -6.61 -9.79 9.74
C TYR A 81 -7.45 -9.73 8.46
N ASP A 82 -8.39 -10.66 8.27
CA ASP A 82 -9.34 -10.56 7.16
C ASP A 82 -10.55 -9.72 7.59
N TRP A 83 -10.77 -8.59 6.93
CA TRP A 83 -11.89 -7.70 7.26
C TRP A 83 -13.20 -8.12 6.60
N HIS A 84 -13.19 -9.11 5.69
CA HIS A 84 -14.40 -9.64 5.05
C HIS A 84 -15.18 -10.62 5.94
N GLU A 85 -14.59 -11.06 7.05
CA GLU A 85 -15.32 -11.84 8.05
C GLU A 85 -16.44 -10.98 8.66
N ASN A 86 -17.65 -11.54 8.76
CA ASN A 86 -18.85 -10.85 9.26
C ASN A 86 -18.76 -10.65 10.79
N ASP A 87 -17.88 -9.76 11.22
CA ASP A 87 -17.86 -9.22 12.58
C ASP A 87 -18.40 -7.78 12.55
N ALA A 88 -19.28 -7.46 13.50
CA ALA A 88 -19.81 -6.11 13.70
C ALA A 88 -18.69 -5.08 13.93
N SER A 89 -17.50 -5.52 14.38
CA SER A 89 -16.29 -4.70 14.52
C SER A 89 -15.73 -4.17 13.19
N HIS A 90 -16.09 -4.76 12.04
CA HIS A 90 -15.57 -4.38 10.71
C HIS A 90 -16.39 -3.28 10.00
N ARG A 91 -17.53 -2.85 10.56
CA ARG A 91 -18.45 -1.86 9.96
C ARG A 91 -17.84 -0.46 9.76
N LEU A 92 -16.67 -0.19 10.36
CA LEU A 92 -15.90 1.05 10.22
C LEU A 92 -14.44 0.78 9.85
N HIS A 93 -14.14 -0.36 9.21
CA HIS A 93 -12.77 -0.78 8.89
C HIS A 93 -11.94 0.35 8.24
N GLY A 94 -12.52 1.09 7.29
CA GLY A 94 -11.88 2.24 6.62
C GLY A 94 -11.38 3.35 7.56
N PHE A 95 -11.99 3.52 8.74
CA PHE A 95 -11.61 4.54 9.72
C PHE A 95 -10.57 4.05 10.73
N HIS A 96 -10.47 2.73 10.94
CA HIS A 96 -9.66 2.15 12.00
C HIS A 96 -8.42 1.42 11.50
N HIS A 97 -8.43 0.86 10.28
CA HIS A 97 -7.28 0.10 9.79
C HIS A 97 -5.98 0.92 9.67
N PRO A 98 -5.96 2.24 9.38
CA PRO A 98 -4.70 2.98 9.37
C PRO A 98 -4.01 2.96 10.73
N ASN A 99 -4.80 3.04 11.82
CA ASN A 99 -4.28 2.95 13.18
C ASN A 99 -3.81 1.54 13.52
N THR A 100 -4.55 0.51 13.11
CA THR A 100 -4.16 -0.89 13.34
C THR A 100 -2.91 -1.26 12.56
N ALA A 101 -2.84 -0.85 11.28
CA ALA A 101 -1.68 -1.02 10.42
C ALA A 101 -0.45 -0.34 11.02
N LEU A 102 -0.58 0.93 11.45
CA LEU A 102 0.52 1.65 12.09
C LEU A 102 0.98 0.96 13.38
N ARG A 103 0.05 0.54 14.24
CA ARG A 103 0.38 -0.16 15.49
C ARG A 103 1.12 -1.47 15.24
N ASN A 104 0.68 -2.26 14.26
CA ASN A 104 1.35 -3.50 13.89
C ASN A 104 2.72 -3.24 13.28
N ALA A 105 2.83 -2.25 12.41
CA ALA A 105 4.08 -1.92 11.74
C ALA A 105 5.13 -1.38 12.73
N LEU A 106 4.72 -0.56 13.70
CA LEU A 106 5.59 -0.09 14.79
C LEU A 106 6.01 -1.22 15.76
N ARG A 107 5.20 -2.27 15.90
CA ARG A 107 5.56 -3.44 16.70
C ARG A 107 6.65 -4.26 16.00
N ASP A 108 6.52 -4.45 14.68
CA ASP A 108 7.33 -5.41 13.93
C ASP A 108 8.55 -4.75 13.26
N TYR A 109 8.52 -3.43 13.01
CA TYR A 109 9.57 -2.70 12.30
C TYR A 109 9.95 -1.38 12.96
N LYS A 110 11.19 -0.94 12.75
CA LYS A 110 11.61 0.43 13.04
C LYS A 110 11.18 1.34 11.90
N LEU A 111 10.26 2.25 12.20
CA LEU A 111 9.75 3.21 11.23
C LEU A 111 10.31 4.61 11.47
N ASN A 112 10.41 5.37 10.38
CA ASN A 112 10.66 6.80 10.44
C ASN A 112 9.35 7.60 10.31
N LYS A 113 9.43 8.91 10.61
CA LYS A 113 8.26 9.80 10.61
C LYS A 113 7.50 9.85 9.28
N ARG A 114 8.16 9.63 8.13
CA ARG A 114 7.50 9.61 6.81
C ARG A 114 6.71 8.32 6.63
N GLU A 115 7.32 7.18 6.96
CA GLU A 115 6.68 5.86 6.89
C GLU A 115 5.46 5.79 7.80
N GLU A 116 5.59 6.25 9.05
CA GLU A 116 4.46 6.36 9.97
C GLU A 116 3.34 7.25 9.39
N ASN A 117 3.69 8.37 8.75
CA ASN A 117 2.71 9.28 8.16
C ASN A 117 1.98 8.68 6.96
N MET A 118 2.70 7.92 6.11
CA MET A 118 2.11 7.16 5.01
C MET A 118 1.06 6.19 5.54
N ILE A 119 1.43 5.35 6.51
CA ILE A 119 0.54 4.34 7.06
C ILE A 119 -0.65 4.99 7.77
N ALA A 120 -0.42 6.02 8.60
CA ALA A 120 -1.47 6.64 9.39
C ALA A 120 -2.49 7.45 8.57
N ARG A 121 -2.11 7.95 7.38
CA ARG A 121 -2.89 8.96 6.64
C ARG A 121 -3.26 8.57 5.21
N HIS A 122 -2.92 7.35 4.77
CA HIS A 122 -3.22 6.92 3.41
C HIS A 122 -4.73 6.94 3.11
N MET A 123 -5.60 6.80 4.10
CA MET A 123 -7.06 6.83 3.93
C MET A 123 -7.71 8.21 3.80
N PHE A 124 -6.95 9.31 3.76
CA PHE A 124 -7.53 10.63 3.46
C PHE A 124 -8.33 10.59 2.14
N PRO A 125 -9.54 11.19 2.06
CA PRO A 125 -10.21 12.04 3.06
C PRO A 125 -11.10 11.29 4.07
N LEU A 126 -11.16 9.95 4.05
CA LEU A 126 -11.93 9.16 5.00
C LEU A 126 -11.36 9.32 6.42
N THR A 127 -10.03 9.23 6.56
CA THR A 127 -9.33 9.77 7.72
C THR A 127 -9.17 11.28 7.52
N PRO A 128 -9.81 12.15 8.33
CA PRO A 128 -9.93 13.58 8.04
C PRO A 128 -8.62 14.36 8.23
N ILE A 129 -7.55 13.70 8.65
CA ILE A 129 -6.22 14.31 8.82
C ILE A 129 -5.45 14.13 7.50
N PRO A 130 -5.07 15.22 6.80
CA PRO A 130 -4.41 15.13 5.51
C PRO A 130 -2.97 14.60 5.62
N PRO A 131 -2.44 13.94 4.57
CA PRO A 131 -1.05 13.54 4.49
C PRO A 131 -0.09 14.70 4.79
N GLY A 132 0.91 14.44 5.65
CA GLY A 132 1.85 15.45 6.16
C GLY A 132 3.16 15.53 5.38
N CYS A 133 3.40 14.60 4.46
CA CYS A 133 4.55 14.61 3.57
C CYS A 133 4.15 14.23 2.14
N ARG A 134 5.04 14.48 1.18
CA ARG A 134 4.79 14.25 -0.25
C ARG A 134 4.67 12.76 -0.57
N GLU A 135 5.44 11.92 0.13
CA GLU A 135 5.38 10.46 0.02
C GLU A 135 3.98 9.95 0.43
N ALA A 136 3.43 10.46 1.53
CA ALA A 136 2.08 10.09 1.99
C ALA A 136 0.97 10.56 1.05
N TRP A 137 1.11 11.72 0.41
CA TRP A 137 0.20 12.12 -0.66
C TRP A 137 0.24 11.17 -1.86
N LEU A 138 1.45 10.75 -2.26
CA LEU A 138 1.63 9.87 -3.40
C LEU A 138 1.09 8.45 -3.13
N VAL A 139 1.36 7.90 -1.94
CA VAL A 139 0.82 6.60 -1.50
C VAL A 139 -0.70 6.67 -1.42
N CYS A 140 -1.26 7.72 -0.82
CA CYS A 140 -2.71 7.92 -0.79
C CYS A 140 -3.30 7.89 -2.21
N LEU A 141 -2.76 8.65 -3.17
CA LEU A 141 -3.27 8.62 -4.55
C LEU A 141 -3.12 7.23 -5.22
N ALA A 142 -1.98 6.58 -5.02
CA ALA A 142 -1.68 5.28 -5.63
C ALA A 142 -2.60 4.18 -5.08
N ASP A 143 -2.85 4.15 -3.77
CA ASP A 143 -3.80 3.25 -3.12
C ASP A 143 -5.19 3.33 -3.78
N LYS A 144 -5.79 4.54 -3.84
CA LYS A 144 -7.13 4.71 -4.45
C LYS A 144 -7.15 4.25 -5.91
N TRP A 145 -6.09 4.56 -6.66
CA TRP A 145 -5.98 4.14 -8.05
C TRP A 145 -5.91 2.61 -8.21
N CYS A 146 -5.11 1.94 -7.38
CA CYS A 146 -5.01 0.49 -7.34
C CYS A 146 -6.35 -0.14 -6.94
N ALA A 147 -6.95 0.30 -5.83
CA ALA A 147 -8.23 -0.17 -5.33
C ALA A 147 -9.36 -0.07 -6.37
N MET A 148 -9.46 1.07 -7.06
CA MET A 148 -10.42 1.26 -8.15
C MET A 148 -10.20 0.27 -9.29
N LYS A 149 -8.96 0.10 -9.76
CA LYS A 149 -8.65 -0.83 -10.87
C LYS A 149 -8.89 -2.28 -10.49
N GLU A 150 -8.54 -2.66 -9.28
CA GLU A 150 -8.70 -4.01 -8.74
C GLU A 150 -10.16 -4.38 -8.55
N THR A 151 -10.99 -3.41 -8.17
CA THR A 151 -12.45 -3.60 -8.05
C THR A 151 -13.14 -3.70 -9.41
N LEU A 152 -12.71 -2.89 -10.39
CA LEU A 152 -13.34 -2.87 -11.72
C LEU A 152 -12.95 -4.09 -12.58
N ARG A 153 -11.73 -4.60 -12.48
CA ARG A 153 -11.21 -5.67 -13.36
C ARG A 153 -12.01 -7.00 -13.29
N PRO A 154 -12.46 -7.47 -12.11
CA PRO A 154 -13.38 -8.61 -12.00
C PRO A 154 -14.79 -8.30 -12.53
N ALA A 155 -15.29 -7.07 -12.35
CA ALA A 155 -16.62 -6.66 -12.81
C ALA A 155 -16.73 -6.66 -14.35
N PHE A 156 -15.68 -6.24 -15.05
CA PHE A 156 -15.61 -6.31 -16.52
C PHE A 156 -15.63 -7.74 -17.08
N HIS A 157 -15.05 -8.73 -16.39
CA HIS A 157 -15.10 -10.14 -16.81
C HIS A 157 -16.49 -10.77 -16.63
N LYS A 158 -17.31 -10.27 -15.70
CA LYS A 158 -18.70 -10.71 -15.51
C LYS A 158 -19.67 -10.07 -16.50
N LEU A 159 -19.43 -8.82 -16.91
CA LEU A 159 -20.33 -8.09 -17.82
C LEU A 159 -20.18 -8.50 -19.31
N LEU A 160 -19.06 -9.13 -19.65
CA LEU A 160 -18.75 -9.64 -21.01
C LEU A 160 -19.06 -11.14 -21.17
N ARG A 161 -19.88 -11.71 -20.28
CA ARG A 161 -20.43 -13.06 -20.40
C ARG A 161 -21.91 -13.02 -20.71
#